data_AF-A0A1R3GL18-F1
#
_entry.id   AF-A0A1R3GL18-F1
#
_cell.length_a   1.000
_cell.length_b   1.000
_cell.length_c   1.000
_cell.angle_alpha   90.00
_cell.angle_beta   90.00
_cell.angle_gamma   90.00
#
_symmetry.space_group_name_H-M   'P 1'
#
loop_
_entity.id
_entity.type
_entity.pdbx_description
1 polymer ?
#
loop_
_entity_poly.entity_id
_entity_poly.type
_entity_poly.pdbx_seq_one_letter_code
_entity_poly.pdbx_strand_id
1 'polypeptide(L)' 'MAMADGAERHSVGSAGNGTENKVAVPYDMNCWQRPEDMSYKRPVSVCDERASDLAGEIVAALSAASIVFKDEKKYSRGTN' A
#
# COMPACT_ATOMS: atom_id res chain seq x y z
N MET A 1 37.47 3.16 -3.89
CA MET A 1 37.17 3.37 -2.47
C MET A 1 35.65 3.43 -2.35
N ALA A 2 34.97 2.28 -2.30
CA ALA A 2 34.32 1.75 -1.08
C ALA A 2 33.46 2.83 -0.41
N MET A 3 32.13 2.74 -0.46
CA MET A 3 31.39 1.78 0.35
C MET A 3 30.35 0.99 -0.45
N ALA A 4 30.52 -0.33 -0.43
CA ALA A 4 29.44 -1.26 -0.64
C ALA A 4 28.53 -1.17 0.58
N ASP A 5 27.32 -0.63 0.42
CA ASP A 5 26.31 -0.78 1.46
C ASP A 5 25.67 -2.16 1.29
N GLY A 6 26.16 -3.08 2.11
CA GLY A 6 25.64 -4.42 2.24
C GLY A 6 24.28 -4.39 2.92
N ALA A 7 23.24 -4.10 2.15
CA ALA A 7 21.91 -4.59 2.49
C ALA A 7 21.83 -6.03 1.98
N GLU A 8 21.86 -6.99 2.91
CA GLU A 8 21.33 -8.33 2.67
C GLU A 8 19.93 -8.16 2.08
N ARG A 9 19.85 -8.24 0.75
CA ARG A 9 18.57 -8.27 0.05
C ARG A 9 17.95 -9.62 0.38
N HIS A 10 17.17 -9.66 1.45
CA HIS A 10 16.21 -10.72 1.75
C HIS A 10 15.08 -10.71 0.72
N SER A 11 15.42 -10.71 -0.57
CA SER A 11 14.49 -11.03 -1.64
C SER A 11 14.27 -12.54 -1.51
N VAL A 12 13.16 -12.93 -0.88
CA VAL A 12 12.78 -14.33 -0.65
C VAL A 12 12.27 -15.03 -1.93
N GLY A 13 12.44 -14.37 -3.08
CA GLY A 13 12.04 -14.83 -4.40
C GLY A 13 11.89 -13.65 -5.35
N SER A 14 11.79 -13.94 -6.65
CA SER A 14 11.34 -12.99 -7.67
C SER A 14 10.28 -13.71 -8.49
N ALA A 15 9.06 -13.19 -8.52
CA ALA A 15 7.99 -13.73 -9.35
C ALA A 15 8.19 -13.21 -10.79
N GLY A 16 9.23 -13.68 -11.46
CA GLY A 16 9.55 -13.33 -12.84
C GLY A 16 9.56 -14.56 -13.72
N ASN A 17 8.57 -14.68 -14.62
CA ASN A 17 8.63 -15.59 -15.76
C ASN A 17 9.93 -15.28 -16.53
N GLY A 18 10.80 -16.28 -16.68
CA GLY A 18 12.15 -16.11 -17.18
C GLY A 18 12.16 -15.54 -18.61
N THR A 19 12.81 -14.40 -18.79
CA THR A 19 13.73 -14.11 -19.91
C THR A 19 14.32 -12.71 -19.73
N GLU A 20 15.66 -12.69 -19.61
CA GLU A 20 16.56 -11.63 -20.06
C GLU A 20 16.48 -10.23 -19.40
N ASN A 21 17.38 -10.04 -18.42
CA ASN A 21 18.29 -8.90 -18.31
C ASN A 21 17.70 -7.48 -18.51
N LYS A 22 16.54 -7.21 -17.88
CA LYS A 22 16.23 -5.85 -17.42
C LYS A 22 16.45 -5.84 -15.92
N VAL A 23 17.15 -4.84 -15.40
CA VAL A 23 17.07 -4.52 -13.97
C VAL A 23 15.61 -4.11 -13.74
N ALA A 24 14.77 -5.10 -13.42
CA ALA A 24 13.36 -4.87 -13.17
C ALA A 24 13.32 -3.95 -11.96
N VAL A 25 12.86 -2.71 -12.17
CA VAL A 25 12.60 -1.81 -11.05
C VAL A 25 11.56 -2.52 -10.16
N PRO A 26 11.87 -2.78 -8.88
CA PRO A 26 10.93 -3.45 -8.00
C PRO A 26 9.68 -2.57 -7.81
N TYR A 27 8.50 -3.20 -7.84
CA TYR A 27 7.19 -2.65 -7.56
C TYR A 27 6.32 -3.74 -6.91
N ASP A 28 5.12 -3.38 -6.45
CA ASP A 28 4.27 -4.26 -5.63
C ASP A 28 4.03 -5.66 -6.21
N MET A 29 4.00 -5.84 -7.54
CA MET A 29 3.69 -7.14 -8.14
C MET A 29 4.91 -8.02 -8.46
N ASN A 30 6.12 -7.46 -8.52
CA ASN A 30 7.34 -8.21 -8.82
C ASN A 30 8.31 -8.28 -7.62
N CYS A 31 7.89 -7.75 -6.48
CA CYS A 31 8.67 -7.67 -5.26
C CYS A 31 8.20 -8.73 -4.26
N TRP A 32 9.02 -9.76 -4.03
CA TRP A 32 8.75 -10.79 -3.01
C TRP A 32 9.75 -10.66 -1.85
N GLN A 33 9.39 -9.82 -0.89
CA GLN A 33 10.12 -9.56 0.36
C GLN A 33 9.12 -9.16 1.44
N ARG A 34 9.57 -9.10 2.70
CA ARG A 34 8.70 -8.62 3.79
C ARG A 34 8.37 -7.13 3.58
N PRO A 35 7.16 -6.68 3.91
CA PRO A 35 6.73 -5.31 3.60
C PRO A 35 7.61 -4.21 4.22
N GLU A 36 8.17 -4.45 5.40
CA GLU A 36 9.13 -3.58 6.10
C GLU A 36 10.48 -3.44 5.38
N ASP A 37 10.83 -4.39 4.51
CA ASP A 37 12.07 -4.40 3.73
C ASP A 37 11.88 -3.76 2.33
N MET A 38 10.68 -3.25 2.02
CA MET A 38 10.38 -2.59 0.75
C MET A 38 11.00 -1.20 0.64
N SER A 39 11.88 -1.01 -0.36
CA SER A 39 12.61 0.25 -0.60
C SER A 39 12.29 0.94 -1.92
N TYR A 40 11.32 0.42 -2.70
CA TYR A 40 10.89 1.04 -3.95
C TYR A 40 9.84 2.14 -3.73
N LYS A 41 9.69 3.04 -4.71
CA LYS A 41 8.70 4.12 -4.65
C LYS A 41 7.27 3.56 -4.75
N ARG A 42 6.43 3.89 -3.77
CA ARG A 42 4.99 3.56 -3.73
C ARG A 42 4.18 4.85 -3.92
N PRO A 43 3.81 5.23 -5.16
CA PRO A 43 3.08 6.47 -5.40
C PRO A 43 1.66 6.42 -4.83
N VAL A 44 1.13 7.56 -4.40
CA VAL A 44 -0.27 7.71 -3.98
C VAL A 44 -1.09 8.18 -5.18
N SER A 45 -2.21 7.52 -5.42
CA SER A 45 -3.22 7.96 -6.39
C SER A 45 -4.39 8.61 -5.65
N VAL A 46 -4.84 9.75 -6.15
CA VAL A 46 -5.97 10.49 -5.58
C VAL A 46 -7.04 10.61 -6.66
N CYS A 47 -8.29 10.42 -6.26
CA CYS A 47 -9.44 10.64 -7.13
C CYS A 47 -10.13 11.95 -6.76
N ASP A 48 -10.55 12.68 -7.78
CA ASP A 48 -11.38 13.86 -7.64
C ASP A 48 -12.88 13.48 -7.77
N GLU A 49 -13.72 14.41 -8.23
CA GLU A 49 -15.19 14.34 -8.24
C GLU A 49 -15.82 13.18 -9.06
N ARG A 50 -15.02 12.36 -9.74
CA ARG A 50 -15.50 11.37 -10.73
C ARG A 50 -15.43 9.91 -10.28
N ALA A 51 -15.01 9.62 -9.05
CA ALA A 51 -14.87 8.26 -8.52
C ALA A 51 -15.99 7.91 -7.52
N SER A 52 -17.25 7.97 -7.97
CA SER A 52 -18.42 7.78 -7.11
C SER A 52 -18.54 6.36 -6.55
N ASP A 53 -18.05 5.36 -7.29
CA ASP A 53 -17.96 3.97 -6.85
C ASP A 53 -17.01 3.83 -5.65
N LEU A 54 -15.76 4.30 -5.77
CA LEU A 54 -14.78 4.30 -4.67
C LEU A 54 -15.27 5.12 -3.48
N ALA A 55 -15.79 6.34 -3.73
CA ALA A 55 -16.31 7.21 -2.68
C ALA A 55 -17.51 6.58 -1.96
N GLY A 56 -18.42 5.93 -2.70
CA GLY A 56 -19.58 5.25 -2.15
C GLY A 56 -19.21 4.13 -1.20
N GLU A 57 -18.25 3.27 -1.57
CA GLU A 57 -17.77 2.19 -0.72
C GLU A 57 -17.07 2.71 0.54
N ILE A 58 -16.26 3.78 0.44
CA ILE A 58 -15.63 4.42 1.60
C ILE A 58 -16.69 4.95 2.57
N VAL A 59 -17.72 5.66 2.07
CA VAL A 59 -18.81 6.19 2.91
C VAL A 59 -19.62 5.05 3.53
N ALA A 60 -19.88 3.97 2.80
CA ALA A 60 -20.58 2.79 3.32
C ALA A 60 -19.78 2.14 4.46
N ALA A 61 -18.47 1.94 4.27
CA ALA A 61 -17.58 1.38 5.29
C ALA A 61 -17.50 2.27 6.55
N LEU A 62 -17.36 3.59 6.37
CA LEU A 62 -17.33 4.55 7.49
C LEU A 62 -18.68 4.62 8.22
N SER A 63 -19.79 4.52 7.51
CA SER A 63 -21.14 4.46 8.10
C SER A 63 -21.30 3.19 8.93
N ALA A 64 -20.88 2.03 8.42
CA ALA A 64 -20.89 0.78 9.17
C ALA A 64 -19.99 0.87 10.43
N ALA A 65 -18.79 1.44 10.30
CA ALA A 65 -17.90 1.68 11.43
C ALA A 65 -18.56 2.60 12.48
N SER A 66 -19.27 3.66 12.07
CA SER A 66 -19.97 4.56 13.01
C SER A 66 -21.00 3.85 13.89
N ILE A 67 -21.63 2.79 13.35
CA ILE A 67 -22.59 1.96 14.08
C ILE A 67 -21.86 1.02 15.06
N VAL A 68 -20.78 0.38 14.61
CA VAL A 68 -19.94 -0.49 15.46
C VAL A 68 -19.40 0.29 16.66
N PHE A 69 -18.95 1.51 16.43
CA PHE A 69 -18.34 2.38 17.43
C PHE A 69 -19.32 3.42 18.01
N LYS A 70 -20.63 3.14 18.01
CA LYS A 70 -21.68 4.09 18.44
C LYS A 70 -21.47 4.66 19.85
N ASP A 71 -20.86 3.88 20.74
CA ASP A 71 -20.63 4.25 22.14
C ASP A 71 -19.35 5.09 22.29
N GLU A 72 -18.42 4.98 21.33
CA GLU A 72 -17.24 5.83 21.19
C GLU A 72 -17.60 7.09 20.39
N LYS A 73 -18.34 8.01 21.05
CA LYS A 73 -18.91 9.21 20.42
C LYS A 73 -17.91 10.07 19.64
N LYS A 74 -16.66 10.15 20.11
CA LYS A 74 -15.58 10.90 19.43
C LYS A 74 -15.23 10.29 18.07
N TYR A 75 -15.22 8.96 17.98
CA TYR A 75 -14.88 8.22 16.77
C TYR A 75 -16.07 8.11 15.81
N SER A 76 -17.28 7.84 16.33
CA SER A 76 -18.45 7.56 15.49
C SER A 76 -19.13 8.79 14.87
N ARG A 77 -19.00 9.98 15.46
CA ARG A 77 -19.78 11.17 15.02
C ARG A 77 -19.01 12.16 14.17
N GLY A 78 -17.69 12.06 14.11
CA GLY A 78 -16.87 12.99 13.34
C GLY A 78 -16.97 14.44 13.82
N THR A 79 -17.14 14.66 15.13
CA THR A 79 -17.22 16.01 15.73
C THR A 79 -16.23 16.14 16.90
N ASN A 80 -15.46 17.23 16.91
CA ASN A 80 -14.70 17.70 18.09
C ASN A 80 -15.64 18.25 19.17
#